data_AF-A0A6H1ZIW4-F1
#
_entry.id   AF-A0A6H1ZIW4-F1
#
_cell.length_a   1.000
_cell.length_b   1.000
_cell.length_c   1.000
_cell.angle_alpha   90.00
_cell.angle_beta   90.00
_cell.angle_gamma   90.00
#
_symmetry.space_group_name_H-M   'P 1'
#
loop_
_entity.id
_entity.type
_entity.pdbx_description
1 polymer ?
#
loop_
_entity_poly.entity_id
_entity_poly.type
_entity_poly.pdbx_seq_one_letter_code
_entity_poly.pdbx_strand_id
1 'polypeptide(L)'
;MQLSRFKHIKGLGFEAELWESKQEEAAELITQTRALLKILSGAMLRSAPRMGRMMAGFDRREQLALAADVETALKAAGVPQSEYGGMRDEIDRLIAWDLAEPVTRAITKFVRARGDEVRKENVQKFGSPIRDTEGFAAEHRKLQKLNLSATDPNHLKDVPRPLWADSLRKHIEAIPLTDAASRAGLARSQDEALKDLLAWTTDRTIRRPDVFFGPEPSE
;
A
#
# COMPACT_ATOMS: atom_id res chain seq x y z
N MET A 1 82.91 23.17 7.52
CA MET A 1 81.45 23.21 7.77
C MET A 1 80.77 22.33 6.73
N GLN A 2 80.33 21.13 7.11
CA GLN A 2 79.74 20.14 6.21
C GLN A 2 78.21 20.30 6.16
N LEU A 3 77.70 20.35 4.93
CA LEU A 3 76.29 20.37 4.54
C LEU A 3 75.58 19.04 4.88
N SER A 4 75.27 18.79 6.16
CA SER A 4 74.60 17.56 6.61
C SER A 4 73.08 17.64 6.76
N ARG A 5 72.40 18.67 6.21
CA ARG A 5 71.00 18.98 6.57
C ARG A 5 69.90 18.61 5.60
N PHE A 6 70.14 17.80 4.56
CA PHE A 6 69.03 17.29 3.75
C PHE A 6 69.14 15.79 3.49
N LYS A 7 68.89 14.99 4.54
CA LYS A 7 68.31 13.66 4.34
C LYS A 7 66.85 13.87 3.91
N HIS A 8 66.65 13.92 2.60
CA HIS A 8 65.33 13.92 1.97
C HIS A 8 64.51 12.75 2.51
N ILE A 9 63.33 13.05 3.03
CA ILE A 9 62.29 12.09 3.39
C ILE A 9 61.77 11.50 2.08
N LYS A 10 62.45 10.49 1.53
CA LYS A 10 62.14 9.84 0.25
C LYS A 10 61.10 8.71 0.36
N GLY A 11 60.41 8.59 1.50
CA GLY A 11 59.38 7.56 1.74
C GLY A 11 57.95 8.07 1.79
N LEU A 12 57.73 9.37 2.02
CA LEU A 12 56.37 9.91 2.21
C LEU A 12 55.54 9.95 0.93
N GLY A 13 56.17 10.08 -0.25
CA GLY A 13 55.44 10.18 -1.53
C GLY A 13 54.80 8.86 -1.95
N PHE A 14 55.51 7.74 -1.82
CA PHE A 14 55.01 6.42 -2.22
C PHE A 14 53.98 5.88 -1.22
N GLU A 15 54.16 6.15 0.07
CA GLU A 15 53.15 5.83 1.09
C GLU A 15 51.90 6.70 0.95
N ALA A 16 52.04 7.99 0.58
CA ALA A 16 50.90 8.86 0.29
C ALA A 16 50.15 8.45 -0.99
N GLU A 17 50.86 8.13 -2.07
CA GLU A 17 50.24 7.62 -3.32
C GLU A 17 49.51 6.29 -3.09
N LEU A 18 50.11 5.37 -2.31
CA LEU A 18 49.45 4.12 -1.93
C LEU A 18 48.22 4.38 -1.05
N TRP A 19 48.31 5.36 -0.15
CA TRP A 19 47.21 5.75 0.71
C TRP A 19 46.05 6.36 -0.09
N GLU A 20 46.32 7.26 -1.04
CA GLU A 20 45.33 7.83 -1.95
C GLU A 20 44.67 6.73 -2.80
N SER A 21 45.45 5.83 -3.40
CA SER A 21 44.91 4.71 -4.17
C SER A 21 44.02 3.79 -3.32
N LYS A 22 44.39 3.54 -2.06
CA LYS A 22 43.57 2.76 -1.11
C LYS A 22 42.30 3.49 -0.71
N GLN A 23 42.33 4.81 -0.59
CA GLN A 23 41.15 5.60 -0.33
C GLN A 23 40.17 5.59 -1.51
N GLU A 24 40.68 5.69 -2.74
CA GLU A 24 39.86 5.58 -3.96
C GLU A 24 39.22 4.20 -4.09
N GLU A 25 40.01 3.12 -3.92
CA GLU A 25 39.51 1.74 -3.95
C GLU A 25 38.42 1.50 -2.88
N ALA A 26 38.65 2.01 -1.66
CA ALA A 26 37.66 1.92 -0.59
C ALA A 26 36.37 2.71 -0.91
N ALA A 27 36.49 3.90 -1.52
CA ALA A 27 35.34 4.70 -1.93
C ALA A 27 34.52 4.00 -3.02
N GLU A 28 35.18 3.35 -3.98
CA GLU A 28 34.52 2.56 -5.01
C GLU A 28 33.78 1.35 -4.41
N LEU A 29 34.43 0.59 -3.53
CA LEU A 29 33.82 -0.55 -2.84
C LEU A 29 32.61 -0.15 -1.99
N ILE A 30 32.67 0.99 -1.29
CA ILE A 30 31.54 1.54 -0.55
C ILE A 30 30.38 1.85 -1.50
N THR A 31 30.67 2.43 -2.67
CA THR A 31 29.66 2.77 -3.68
C THR A 31 28.98 1.52 -4.24
N GLN A 32 29.75 0.49 -4.60
CA GLN A 32 29.23 -0.79 -5.08
C GLN A 32 28.39 -1.50 -4.02
N THR A 33 28.84 -1.49 -2.76
CA THR A 33 28.11 -2.10 -1.65
C THR A 33 26.77 -1.40 -1.38
N ARG A 34 26.74 -0.05 -1.42
CA ARG A 34 25.50 0.73 -1.33
C ARG A 34 24.51 0.37 -2.44
N ALA A 35 24.98 0.24 -3.67
CA ALA A 35 24.15 -0.12 -4.81
C ALA A 35 23.53 -1.52 -4.65
N LEU A 36 24.32 -2.51 -4.20
CA LEU A 36 23.82 -3.86 -3.92
C LEU A 36 22.79 -3.88 -2.78
N LEU A 37 23.09 -3.17 -1.68
CA LEU A 37 22.17 -3.08 -0.54
C LEU A 37 20.84 -2.47 -0.95
N LYS A 38 20.84 -1.44 -1.79
CA LYS A 38 19.63 -0.81 -2.34
C LYS A 38 18.80 -1.80 -3.16
N ILE A 39 19.43 -2.57 -4.05
CA ILE A 39 18.74 -3.57 -4.89
C ILE A 39 18.10 -4.65 -4.04
N LEU A 40 18.86 -5.24 -3.10
CA LEU A 40 18.39 -6.31 -2.22
C LEU A 40 17.26 -5.82 -1.31
N SER A 41 17.44 -4.65 -0.70
CA SER A 41 16.43 -4.01 0.14
C SER A 41 15.13 -3.74 -0.65
N GLY A 42 15.25 -3.21 -1.87
CA GLY A 42 14.10 -2.97 -2.74
C GLY A 42 13.39 -4.26 -3.15
N ALA A 43 14.13 -5.36 -3.36
CA ALA A 43 13.53 -6.66 -3.64
C ALA A 43 12.77 -7.18 -2.41
N MET A 44 13.40 -7.19 -1.23
CA MET A 44 12.79 -7.68 0.02
C MET A 44 11.54 -6.89 0.40
N LEU A 45 11.57 -5.56 0.32
CA LEU A 45 10.40 -4.75 0.69
C LEU A 45 9.26 -4.81 -0.32
N ARG A 46 9.54 -5.10 -1.60
CA ARG A 46 8.49 -5.33 -2.60
C ARG A 46 7.88 -6.72 -2.51
N SER A 47 8.67 -7.72 -2.10
CA SER A 47 8.20 -9.09 -1.96
C SER A 47 7.46 -9.31 -0.64
N ALA A 48 7.94 -8.77 0.48
CA ALA A 48 7.41 -9.08 1.82
C ALA A 48 5.90 -8.84 1.97
N PRO A 49 5.32 -7.70 1.53
CA PRO A 49 3.88 -7.46 1.67
C PRO A 49 3.02 -8.32 0.74
N ARG A 50 3.56 -8.64 -0.45
CA ARG A 50 2.89 -9.56 -1.39
C ARG A 50 2.94 -11.00 -0.88
N MET A 51 4.04 -11.38 -0.24
CA MET A 51 4.21 -12.69 0.36
C MET A 51 3.29 -12.87 1.56
N GLY A 52 3.15 -11.87 2.44
CA GLY A 52 2.20 -11.95 3.56
C GLY A 52 0.72 -12.04 3.14
N ARG A 53 0.35 -11.48 1.98
CA ARG A 53 -1.01 -11.60 1.42
C ARG A 53 -1.28 -12.93 0.70
N MET A 54 -0.25 -13.61 0.19
CA MET A 54 -0.40 -14.87 -0.57
C MET A 54 0.04 -16.13 0.20
N MET A 55 0.87 -15.99 1.22
CA MET A 55 1.42 -17.08 2.04
C MET A 55 1.57 -16.63 3.50
N ALA A 56 1.53 -17.60 4.42
CA ALA A 56 1.71 -17.41 5.86
C ALA A 56 3.17 -17.05 6.26
N GLY A 57 3.75 -16.03 5.63
CA GLY A 57 5.18 -15.71 5.74
C GLY A 57 5.50 -14.65 6.80
N PHE A 58 4.78 -13.53 6.79
CA PHE A 58 5.03 -12.40 7.70
C PHE A 58 3.73 -11.71 8.08
N ASP A 59 3.53 -11.49 9.37
CA ASP A 59 2.44 -10.66 9.85
C ASP A 59 2.70 -9.16 9.55
N ARG A 60 1.67 -8.31 9.67
CA ARG A 60 1.78 -6.87 9.36
C ARG A 60 2.79 -6.15 10.24
N ARG A 61 3.00 -6.62 11.48
CA ARG A 61 3.96 -6.02 12.42
C ARG A 61 5.38 -6.37 12.02
N GLU A 62 5.64 -7.61 11.66
CA GLU A 62 6.93 -8.08 11.14
C GLU A 62 7.29 -7.36 9.84
N GLN A 63 6.34 -7.15 8.94
CA GLN A 63 6.57 -6.39 7.70
C GLN A 63 6.99 -4.94 7.98
N LEU A 64 6.33 -4.27 8.93
CA LEU A 64 6.69 -2.92 9.33
C LEU A 64 8.04 -2.84 10.05
N ALA A 65 8.34 -3.81 10.91
CA ALA A 65 9.63 -3.92 11.58
C ALA A 65 10.75 -4.12 10.55
N LEU A 66 10.59 -5.06 9.61
CA LEU A 66 11.54 -5.31 8.54
C LEU A 66 11.77 -4.05 7.69
N ALA A 67 10.70 -3.31 7.35
CA ALA A 67 10.82 -2.04 6.65
C ALA A 67 11.68 -1.01 7.41
N ALA A 68 11.46 -0.86 8.71
CA ALA A 68 12.22 0.04 9.55
C ALA A 68 13.69 -0.38 9.70
N ASP A 69 13.95 -1.69 9.83
CA ASP A 69 15.31 -2.24 9.91
C ASP A 69 16.08 -2.00 8.62
N VAL A 70 15.45 -2.24 7.47
CA VAL A 70 16.02 -1.98 6.14
C VAL A 70 16.30 -0.49 5.95
N GLU A 71 15.37 0.40 6.32
CA GLU A 71 15.57 1.85 6.26
C GLU A 71 16.75 2.29 7.14
N THR A 72 16.86 1.73 8.35
CA THR A 72 17.96 1.98 9.28
C THR A 72 19.30 1.52 8.70
N ALA A 73 19.35 0.33 8.09
CA ALA A 73 20.54 -0.21 7.46
C ALA A 73 20.99 0.64 6.26
N LEU A 74 20.07 1.07 5.40
CA LEU A 74 20.35 1.95 4.26
C LEU A 74 20.89 3.31 4.72
N LYS A 75 20.28 3.88 5.76
CA LYS A 75 20.74 5.14 6.37
C LYS A 75 22.15 4.98 6.97
N ALA A 76 22.41 3.90 7.71
CA ALA A 76 23.73 3.61 8.28
C ALA A 76 24.79 3.40 7.19
N ALA A 77 24.42 2.83 6.05
CA ALA A 77 25.28 2.69 4.89
C ALA A 77 25.55 4.03 4.17
N GLY A 78 24.89 5.13 4.54
CA GLY A 78 25.05 6.43 3.90
C GLY A 78 24.31 6.57 2.57
N VAL A 79 23.27 5.76 2.34
CA VAL A 79 22.40 5.91 1.18
C VAL A 79 21.49 7.13 1.39
N PRO A 80 21.40 8.07 0.43
CA PRO A 80 20.51 9.23 0.54
C PRO A 80 19.03 8.84 0.59
N GLN A 81 18.22 9.60 1.33
CA GLN A 81 16.77 9.35 1.44
C GLN A 81 16.04 9.38 0.10
N SER A 82 16.48 10.23 -0.84
CA SER A 82 15.94 10.27 -2.20
C SER A 82 16.04 8.93 -2.95
N GLU A 83 16.98 8.07 -2.55
CA GLU A 83 17.21 6.78 -3.20
C GLU A 83 16.36 5.65 -2.66
N TYR A 84 15.85 5.75 -1.43
CA TYR A 84 14.98 4.75 -0.82
C TYR A 84 13.57 5.27 -0.49
N GLY A 85 13.29 6.56 -0.71
CA GLY A 85 11.97 7.16 -0.49
C GLY A 85 10.85 6.45 -1.28
N GLY A 86 11.13 6.01 -2.51
CA GLY A 86 10.17 5.24 -3.30
C GLY A 86 9.80 3.88 -2.68
N MET A 87 10.69 3.28 -1.89
CA MET A 87 10.38 2.04 -1.17
C MET A 87 9.43 2.31 0.00
N ARG A 88 9.67 3.41 0.72
CA ARG A 88 8.77 3.86 1.79
C ARG A 88 7.38 4.17 1.23
N ASP A 89 7.31 4.84 0.09
CA ASP A 89 6.04 5.13 -0.57
C ASP A 89 5.26 3.87 -0.96
N GLU A 90 5.93 2.83 -1.41
CA GLU A 90 5.27 1.56 -1.75
C GLU A 90 4.71 0.87 -0.50
N ILE A 91 5.47 0.84 0.61
CA ILE A 91 5.00 0.30 1.89
C ILE A 91 3.80 1.11 2.41
N ASP A 92 3.90 2.44 2.38
CA ASP A 92 2.81 3.32 2.80
C ASP A 92 1.55 3.09 1.96
N ARG A 93 1.71 2.86 0.64
CA ARG A 93 0.58 2.52 -0.26
C ARG A 93 -0.03 1.16 0.10
N LEU A 94 0.79 0.17 0.43
CA LEU A 94 0.30 -1.16 0.79
C LEU A 94 -0.48 -1.15 2.11
N ILE A 95 0.02 -0.43 3.12
CA ILE A 95 -0.70 -0.26 4.39
C ILE A 95 -2.00 0.51 4.19
N ALA A 96 -1.98 1.58 3.38
CA ALA A 96 -3.21 2.28 3.01
C ALA A 96 -4.21 1.35 2.33
N TRP A 97 -3.74 0.42 1.50
CA TRP A 97 -4.59 -0.59 0.87
C TRP A 97 -5.19 -1.56 1.88
N ASP A 98 -4.40 -2.06 2.83
CA ASP A 98 -4.88 -2.96 3.89
C ASP A 98 -5.92 -2.25 4.78
N LEU A 99 -5.75 -0.96 5.04
CA LEU A 99 -6.72 -0.14 5.78
C LEU A 99 -8.00 0.15 4.96
N ALA A 100 -7.90 0.24 3.64
CA ALA A 100 -9.06 0.44 2.76
C ALA A 100 -9.87 -0.85 2.54
N GLU A 101 -9.22 -2.01 2.63
CA GLU A 101 -9.80 -3.30 2.28
C GLU A 101 -11.07 -3.68 3.08
N PRO A 102 -11.17 -3.49 4.41
CA PRO A 102 -12.41 -3.75 5.14
C PRO A 102 -13.60 -2.95 4.60
N VAL A 103 -13.35 -1.69 4.22
CA VAL A 103 -14.38 -0.79 3.68
C VAL A 103 -14.81 -1.25 2.29
N THR A 104 -13.85 -1.56 1.40
CA THR A 104 -14.17 -2.06 0.06
C THR A 104 -14.91 -3.40 0.11
N ARG A 105 -14.49 -4.33 0.99
CA ARG A 105 -15.22 -5.59 1.24
C ARG A 105 -16.65 -5.35 1.74
N ALA A 106 -16.84 -4.42 2.68
CA ALA A 106 -18.16 -4.08 3.19
C ALA A 106 -19.07 -3.51 2.10
N ILE A 107 -18.55 -2.60 1.26
CA ILE A 107 -19.25 -2.06 0.08
C ILE A 107 -19.64 -3.19 -0.86
N THR A 108 -18.69 -4.04 -1.27
CA THR A 108 -18.96 -5.15 -2.19
C THR A 108 -20.00 -6.12 -1.63
N LYS A 109 -19.90 -6.48 -0.33
CA LYS A 109 -20.88 -7.36 0.33
C LYS A 109 -22.28 -6.72 0.34
N PHE A 110 -22.37 -5.45 0.71
CA PHE A 110 -23.62 -4.70 0.74
C PHE A 110 -24.27 -4.62 -0.65
N VAL A 111 -23.49 -4.30 -1.68
CA VAL A 111 -24.01 -4.23 -3.05
C VAL A 111 -24.43 -5.59 -3.58
N ARG A 112 -23.67 -6.66 -3.32
CA ARG A 112 -24.06 -8.03 -3.70
C ARG A 112 -25.39 -8.42 -3.05
N ALA A 113 -25.55 -8.17 -1.75
CA ALA A 113 -26.79 -8.45 -1.03
C ALA A 113 -27.98 -7.70 -1.66
N ARG A 114 -27.82 -6.40 -1.94
CA ARG A 114 -28.89 -5.63 -2.61
C ARG A 114 -29.17 -6.13 -4.03
N GLY A 115 -28.13 -6.50 -4.77
CA GLY A 115 -28.25 -7.09 -6.10
C GLY A 115 -29.00 -8.42 -6.10
N ASP A 116 -28.88 -9.22 -5.04
CA ASP A 116 -29.65 -10.46 -4.84
C ASP A 116 -31.12 -10.16 -4.52
N GLU A 117 -31.40 -9.17 -3.68
CA GLU A 117 -32.77 -8.71 -3.38
C GLU A 117 -33.50 -8.21 -4.63
N VAL A 118 -32.88 -7.31 -5.39
CA VAL A 118 -33.46 -6.78 -6.62
C VAL A 118 -33.66 -7.88 -7.66
N ARG A 119 -32.78 -8.90 -7.71
CA ARG A 119 -33.01 -10.09 -8.55
C ARG A 119 -34.26 -10.87 -8.13
N LYS A 120 -34.47 -11.07 -6.82
CA LYS A 120 -35.69 -11.72 -6.30
C LYS A 120 -36.94 -10.90 -6.61
N GLU A 121 -36.88 -9.58 -6.41
CA GLU A 121 -37.96 -8.63 -6.76
C GLU A 121 -38.30 -8.72 -8.26
N ASN A 122 -37.29 -8.76 -9.14
CA ASN A 122 -37.49 -8.90 -10.58
C ASN A 122 -38.13 -10.23 -10.96
N VAL A 123 -37.73 -11.35 -10.34
CA VAL A 123 -38.36 -12.66 -10.58
C VAL A 123 -39.85 -12.62 -10.20
N GLN A 124 -40.19 -12.00 -9.06
CA GLN A 124 -41.59 -11.83 -8.65
C GLN A 124 -42.38 -10.92 -9.58
N LYS A 125 -41.76 -9.83 -10.05
CA LYS A 125 -42.38 -8.82 -10.92
C LYS A 125 -42.63 -9.32 -12.34
N PHE A 126 -41.66 -10.01 -12.93
CA PHE A 126 -41.71 -10.39 -14.35
C PHE A 126 -42.14 -11.86 -14.58
N GLY A 127 -42.10 -12.68 -13.53
CA GLY A 127 -42.51 -14.08 -13.56
C GLY A 127 -41.57 -15.00 -14.37
N SER A 128 -41.97 -16.28 -14.46
CA SER A 128 -41.34 -17.27 -15.34
C SER A 128 -42.44 -18.12 -15.98
N PRO A 129 -42.64 -18.06 -17.31
CA PRO A 129 -41.84 -17.34 -18.31
C PRO A 129 -42.04 -15.81 -18.29
N ILE A 130 -40.97 -15.06 -18.63
CA ILE A 130 -40.95 -13.59 -18.68
C ILE A 130 -41.86 -13.11 -19.83
N ARG A 131 -42.90 -12.33 -19.50
CA ARG A 131 -43.84 -11.77 -20.50
C ARG A 131 -43.44 -10.39 -21.01
N ASP A 132 -42.76 -9.60 -20.18
CA ASP A 132 -42.25 -8.27 -20.52
C ASP A 132 -40.72 -8.32 -20.62
N THR A 133 -40.23 -8.62 -21.81
CA THR A 133 -38.81 -8.77 -22.10
C THR A 133 -38.05 -7.44 -22.06
N GLU A 134 -38.69 -6.34 -22.49
CA GLU A 134 -38.08 -5.01 -22.50
C GLU A 134 -37.93 -4.44 -21.09
N GLY A 135 -38.97 -4.54 -20.26
CA GLY A 135 -38.94 -4.12 -18.87
C GLY A 135 -37.91 -4.92 -18.06
N PHE A 136 -37.85 -6.23 -18.28
CA PHE A 136 -36.84 -7.09 -17.65
C PHE A 136 -35.41 -6.70 -18.09
N ALA A 137 -35.18 -6.48 -19.38
CA ALA A 137 -33.87 -6.07 -19.89
C ALA A 137 -33.41 -4.72 -19.32
N ALA A 138 -34.33 -3.76 -19.15
CA ALA A 138 -34.03 -2.47 -18.54
C ALA A 138 -33.59 -2.60 -17.07
N GLU A 139 -34.31 -3.39 -16.27
CA GLU A 139 -33.96 -3.66 -14.87
C GLU A 139 -32.65 -4.46 -14.74
N HIS A 140 -32.43 -5.43 -15.64
CA HIS A 140 -31.19 -6.19 -15.70
C HIS A 140 -29.97 -5.30 -16.01
N ARG A 141 -30.12 -4.31 -16.90
CA ARG A 141 -29.04 -3.32 -17.15
C ARG A 141 -28.75 -2.47 -15.91
N LYS A 142 -29.76 -2.09 -15.11
CA LYS A 142 -29.55 -1.36 -13.85
C LYS A 142 -28.76 -2.21 -12.85
N LEU A 143 -29.11 -3.50 -12.73
CA LEU A 143 -28.38 -4.48 -11.92
C LEU A 143 -26.93 -4.66 -12.36
N GLN A 144 -26.66 -4.75 -13.66
CA GLN A 144 -25.29 -4.84 -14.18
C GLN A 144 -24.47 -3.60 -13.83
N LYS A 145 -25.04 -2.40 -13.97
CA LYS A 145 -24.39 -1.15 -13.57
C LYS A 145 -24.07 -1.11 -12.07
N LEU A 146 -25.01 -1.57 -11.23
CA LEU A 146 -24.80 -1.69 -9.78
C LEU A 146 -23.60 -2.61 -9.48
N ASN A 147 -23.56 -3.80 -10.07
CA ASN A 147 -22.46 -4.75 -9.84
C ASN A 147 -21.11 -4.23 -10.34
N LEU A 148 -21.07 -3.58 -11.51
CA LEU A 148 -19.84 -2.99 -12.05
C LEU A 148 -19.31 -1.88 -11.14
N SER A 149 -20.20 -1.04 -10.57
CA SER A 149 -19.78 0.01 -9.65
C SER A 149 -19.15 -0.53 -8.36
N ALA A 150 -19.59 -1.67 -7.85
CA ALA A 150 -19.18 -2.20 -6.55
C ALA A 150 -17.97 -3.13 -6.55
N THR A 151 -17.47 -3.49 -7.74
CA THR A 151 -16.49 -4.58 -7.90
C THR A 151 -15.09 -4.08 -8.23
N ASP A 152 -14.87 -2.77 -8.40
CA ASP A 152 -13.55 -2.29 -8.77
C ASP A 152 -12.79 -1.62 -7.61
N PRO A 153 -12.09 -2.39 -6.74
CA PRO A 153 -11.17 -1.81 -5.76
C PRO A 153 -10.02 -1.05 -6.46
N ASN A 154 -9.81 -1.23 -7.77
CA ASN A 154 -8.80 -0.46 -8.50
C ASN A 154 -9.16 1.01 -8.68
N HIS A 155 -10.40 1.45 -8.40
CA HIS A 155 -10.75 2.88 -8.49
C HIS A 155 -9.88 3.76 -7.58
N LEU A 156 -9.30 3.20 -6.51
CA LEU A 156 -8.37 3.92 -5.64
C LEU A 156 -6.97 4.11 -6.24
N LYS A 157 -6.58 3.34 -7.27
CA LYS A 157 -5.25 3.44 -7.90
C LYS A 157 -5.00 4.80 -8.52
N ASP A 158 -6.06 5.42 -9.05
CA ASP A 158 -6.01 6.72 -9.72
C ASP A 158 -6.32 7.90 -8.78
N VAL A 159 -6.72 7.61 -7.53
CA VAL A 159 -7.04 8.63 -6.53
C VAL A 159 -5.80 8.93 -5.68
N PRO A 160 -5.44 10.21 -5.44
CA PRO A 160 -4.39 10.54 -4.48
C PRO A 160 -4.65 9.95 -3.10
N ARG A 161 -3.64 9.32 -2.47
CA ARG A 161 -3.78 8.63 -1.16
C ARG A 161 -4.52 9.43 -0.08
N PRO A 162 -4.25 10.75 0.12
CA PRO A 162 -4.96 11.53 1.13
C PRO A 162 -6.48 11.62 0.90
N LEU A 163 -6.94 11.38 -0.33
CA LEU A 163 -8.35 11.45 -0.71
C LEU A 163 -9.04 10.08 -0.72
N TRP A 164 -8.36 8.98 -0.36
CA TRP A 164 -8.94 7.64 -0.41
C TRP A 164 -10.15 7.48 0.52
N ALA A 165 -10.07 7.99 1.76
CA ALA A 165 -11.17 7.92 2.71
C ALA A 165 -12.42 8.66 2.20
N ASP A 166 -12.23 9.87 1.65
CA ASP A 166 -13.31 10.65 1.06
C ASP A 166 -13.88 9.98 -0.21
N SER A 167 -13.01 9.40 -1.03
CA SER A 167 -13.43 8.65 -2.22
C SER A 167 -14.32 7.47 -1.86
N LEU A 168 -13.93 6.68 -0.85
CA LEU A 168 -14.73 5.58 -0.34
C LEU A 168 -16.06 6.03 0.28
N ARG A 169 -16.06 7.16 1.02
CA ARG A 169 -17.29 7.74 1.57
C ARG A 169 -18.26 8.17 0.46
N LYS A 170 -17.76 8.88 -0.56
CA LYS A 170 -18.54 9.23 -1.76
C LYS A 170 -19.05 7.99 -2.48
N HIS A 171 -18.24 6.93 -2.53
CA HIS A 171 -18.65 5.68 -3.13
C HIS A 171 -19.83 5.05 -2.37
N ILE A 172 -19.78 5.01 -1.03
CA ILE A 172 -20.90 4.55 -0.19
C ILE A 172 -22.17 5.38 -0.45
N GLU A 173 -22.05 6.70 -0.57
CA GLU A 173 -23.16 7.61 -0.83
C GLU A 173 -23.77 7.43 -2.23
N ALA A 174 -22.94 7.05 -3.21
CA ALA A 174 -23.32 6.89 -4.61
C ALA A 174 -23.85 5.48 -4.96
N ILE A 175 -23.94 4.54 -4.00
CA ILE A 175 -24.40 3.18 -4.26
C ILE A 175 -25.83 3.22 -4.83
N PRO A 176 -26.05 2.78 -6.08
CA PRO A 176 -27.37 2.84 -6.71
C PRO A 176 -28.33 1.81 -6.08
N LEU A 177 -29.64 1.99 -6.35
CA LEU A 177 -30.69 1.03 -5.96
C LEU A 177 -30.79 0.74 -4.46
N THR A 178 -30.31 1.65 -3.61
CA THR A 178 -30.40 1.58 -2.15
C THR A 178 -31.14 2.80 -1.61
N ASP A 179 -31.73 2.70 -0.43
CA ASP A 179 -32.31 3.85 0.26
C ASP A 179 -31.23 4.61 1.06
N ALA A 180 -31.53 5.85 1.43
CA ALA A 180 -30.60 6.71 2.15
C ALA A 180 -30.27 6.20 3.56
N ALA A 181 -31.21 5.52 4.23
CA ALA A 181 -30.98 5.00 5.58
C ALA A 181 -30.01 3.82 5.56
N SER A 182 -30.13 2.92 4.58
CA SER A 182 -29.19 1.82 4.38
C SER A 182 -27.77 2.30 4.06
N ARG A 183 -27.63 3.31 3.18
CA ARG A 183 -26.32 3.94 2.92
C ARG A 183 -25.73 4.60 4.16
N ALA A 184 -26.54 5.34 4.93
CA ALA A 184 -26.11 5.94 6.18
C ALA A 184 -25.74 4.89 7.25
N GLY A 185 -26.43 3.74 7.27
CA GLY A 185 -26.07 2.60 8.10
C GLY A 185 -24.69 2.03 7.73
N LEU A 186 -24.44 1.79 6.44
CA LEU A 186 -23.14 1.34 5.96
C LEU A 186 -22.05 2.35 6.30
N ALA A 187 -22.24 3.63 5.97
CA ALA A 187 -21.28 4.70 6.26
C ALA A 187 -20.91 4.76 7.74
N ARG A 188 -21.90 4.68 8.65
CA ARG A 188 -21.66 4.65 10.10
C ARG A 188 -20.86 3.42 10.54
N SER A 189 -21.17 2.24 10.00
CA SER A 189 -20.43 1.02 10.35
C SER A 189 -18.96 1.03 9.89
N GLN A 190 -18.65 1.81 8.85
CA GLN A 190 -17.29 1.93 8.30
C GLN A 190 -16.54 3.17 8.79
N ASP A 191 -17.15 4.00 9.64
CA ASP A 191 -16.59 5.31 10.03
C ASP A 191 -15.22 5.20 10.71
N GLU A 192 -15.05 4.22 11.60
CA GLU A 192 -13.77 4.01 12.29
C GLU A 192 -12.67 3.50 11.35
N ALA A 193 -13.00 2.65 10.38
CA ALA A 193 -12.03 2.19 9.37
C ALA A 193 -11.61 3.32 8.44
N LEU A 194 -12.56 4.19 8.05
CA LEU A 194 -12.28 5.40 7.26
C LEU A 194 -11.39 6.39 8.03
N LYS A 195 -11.59 6.55 9.34
CA LYS A 195 -10.72 7.37 10.20
C LYS A 195 -9.30 6.82 10.28
N ASP A 196 -9.15 5.50 10.39
CA ASP A 196 -7.82 4.87 10.43
C ASP A 196 -7.08 5.04 9.10
N LEU A 197 -7.79 4.85 7.98
CA LEU A 197 -7.26 5.12 6.65
C LEU A 197 -6.83 6.58 6.50
N LEU A 198 -7.67 7.53 6.94
CA LEU A 198 -7.38 8.97 6.85
C LEU A 198 -6.17 9.37 7.71
N ALA A 199 -6.06 8.84 8.93
CA ALA A 199 -4.88 9.03 9.77
C ALA A 199 -3.64 8.56 9.02
N TRP A 200 -3.61 7.30 8.57
CA TRP A 200 -2.46 6.77 7.87
C TRP A 200 -2.07 7.57 6.61
N THR A 201 -3.05 7.96 5.78
CA THR A 201 -2.77 8.68 4.52
C THR A 201 -2.37 10.14 4.73
N THR A 202 -2.62 10.72 5.90
CA THR A 202 -2.31 12.12 6.23
C THR A 202 -1.07 12.25 7.10
N ASP A 203 -0.99 11.47 8.18
CA ASP A 203 0.03 11.58 9.22
C ASP A 203 0.83 10.29 9.46
N ARG A 204 0.53 9.20 8.73
CA ARG A 204 1.15 7.87 8.89
C ARG A 204 0.96 7.27 10.30
N THR A 205 -0.14 7.58 10.96
CA THR A 205 -0.45 7.05 12.29
C THR A 205 -1.42 5.86 12.20
N ILE A 206 -1.08 4.79 12.92
CA ILE A 206 -1.98 3.66 13.15
C ILE A 206 -2.80 3.96 14.41
N ARG A 207 -4.05 4.42 14.22
CA ARG A 207 -4.91 4.89 15.33
C ARG A 207 -5.43 3.75 16.23
N ARG A 208 -5.64 2.55 15.66
CA ARG A 208 -6.09 1.35 16.37
C ARG A 208 -5.16 0.16 16.09
N PRO A 209 -3.99 0.10 16.74
CA PRO A 209 -2.98 -0.93 16.48
C PRO A 209 -3.48 -2.35 16.75
N ASP A 210 -4.32 -2.53 17.75
CA ASP A 210 -4.97 -3.80 18.10
C ASP A 210 -5.85 -4.35 16.98
N VAL A 211 -6.56 -3.46 16.28
CA VAL A 211 -7.37 -3.82 15.11
C VAL A 211 -6.49 -4.07 13.89
N PHE A 212 -5.52 -3.20 13.65
CA PHE A 212 -4.66 -3.30 12.47
C PHE A 212 -3.71 -4.50 12.50
N PHE A 213 -3.13 -4.81 13.67
CA PHE A 213 -2.25 -5.96 13.88
C PHE A 213 -2.97 -7.19 14.42
N GLY A 214 -4.29 -7.10 14.61
CA GLY A 214 -5.11 -8.22 15.03
C GLY A 214 -5.12 -9.34 13.97
N PRO A 215 -5.56 -10.55 14.36
CA PRO A 215 -5.76 -11.64 13.41
C PRO A 215 -6.71 -11.17 12.30
N GLU A 216 -6.39 -11.51 11.05
CA GLU A 216 -7.32 -11.22 9.96
C GLU A 216 -8.64 -11.94 10.24
N PRO A 217 -9.80 -11.27 10.03
CA PRO A 217 -11.08 -11.93 10.18
C PRO A 217 -11.11 -13.12 9.23
N SER A 218 -11.21 -14.33 9.79
CA SER A 218 -11.36 -15.57 9.03
C SER A 218 -12.59 -15.44 8.14
N GLU A 219 -12.37 -15.45 6.81
CA GLU A 219 -13.43 -15.37 5.80
C GLU A 219 -14.39 -16.57 5.85
#